data_AF-A0AA42I0V8-F1
#
_entry.id   AF-A0AA42I0V8-F1
#
_cell.length_a   1.000
_cell.length_b   1.000
_cell.length_c   1.000
_cell.angle_alpha   90.00
_cell.angle_beta   90.00
_cell.angle_gamma   90.00
#
_symmetry.space_group_name_H-M   'P 1'
#
loop_
_entity.id
_entity.type
_entity.pdbx_description
1 polymer ?
#
loop_
_entity_poly.entity_id
_entity_poly.type
_entity_poly.pdbx_seq_one_letter_code
_entity_poly.pdbx_strand_id
1 'polypeptide(L)'
;MAEDWFTIVLRLALYLDMAAAFGVAMFGVYALGHDERSLAIGRCYRICVGAFSAFGIGLSVVSMTVLAKAMSGAQTYAELSTHIFEMLITGTHMGLAWCIRILALALCILIAFVKFNPTLRFVAMSGSSGVALATLAWSGHGAMDDGMRGYIHLASDISHLWAAGAWVGALLAFLILAVTSANKASNTVAILSRTSNGFAQVGTLIVVVLGISGVLNYVLIAGPSLDPLVSTLYGQLLLGKLMLVLGMLALAAANRFRLSPSLEASLTSGNHAQAVAKLRQSLFMEATLAVLVLASVAWLGILSPKGI
;
A
#
# COMPACT_ATOMS: atom_id res chain seq x y z
N MET A 1 -7.92 -2.64 25.36
CA MET A 1 -6.46 -2.78 25.13
C MET A 1 -6.11 -3.95 24.22
N ALA A 2 -6.40 -5.21 24.57
CA ALA A 2 -6.05 -6.36 23.71
C ALA A 2 -6.85 -6.39 22.39
N GLU A 3 -8.15 -6.06 22.44
CA GLU A 3 -9.00 -5.97 21.24
C GLU A 3 -8.61 -4.80 20.33
N ASP A 4 -8.16 -3.68 20.91
CA ASP A 4 -7.66 -2.53 20.16
C ASP A 4 -6.38 -2.90 19.40
N TRP A 5 -5.47 -3.62 20.05
CA TRP A 5 -4.21 -4.05 19.42
C TRP A 5 -4.45 -5.02 18.26
N PHE A 6 -5.38 -5.96 18.41
CA PHE A 6 -5.76 -6.87 17.34
C PHE A 6 -6.32 -6.10 16.13
N THR A 7 -7.18 -5.11 16.37
CA THR A 7 -7.77 -4.28 15.32
C THR A 7 -6.70 -3.45 14.59
N ILE A 8 -5.73 -2.87 15.32
CA ILE A 8 -4.59 -2.14 14.73
C ILE A 8 -3.75 -3.07 13.85
N VAL A 9 -3.38 -4.25 14.35
CA VAL A 9 -2.56 -5.21 13.60
C VAL A 9 -3.29 -5.71 12.34
N LEU A 10 -4.59 -5.98 12.44
CA LEU A 10 -5.41 -6.41 11.31
C LEU A 10 -5.52 -5.31 10.25
N ARG A 11 -5.72 -4.05 10.66
CA ARG A 11 -5.70 -2.90 9.75
C ARG A 11 -4.35 -2.73 9.07
N LEU A 12 -3.26 -2.80 9.83
CA LEU A 12 -1.91 -2.76 9.28
C LEU A 12 -1.68 -3.86 8.25
N ALA A 13 -2.08 -5.10 8.56
CA ALA A 13 -1.95 -6.23 7.66
C ALA A 13 -2.73 -6.01 6.35
N LEU A 14 -3.98 -5.53 6.43
CA LEU A 14 -4.78 -5.20 5.24
C LEU A 14 -4.14 -4.10 4.38
N TYR A 15 -3.65 -3.02 5.01
CA TYR A 15 -2.98 -1.95 4.27
C TYR A 15 -1.72 -2.45 3.57
N LEU A 16 -0.87 -3.21 4.27
CA LEU A 16 0.36 -3.76 3.70
C LEU A 16 0.08 -4.74 2.55
N ASP A 17 -0.86 -5.66 2.76
CA ASP A 17 -1.23 -6.69 1.79
C ASP A 17 -1.77 -6.07 0.48
N MET A 18 -2.74 -5.17 0.59
CA MET A 18 -3.36 -4.53 -0.57
C MET A 18 -2.41 -3.57 -1.28
N ALA A 19 -1.60 -2.82 -0.51
CA ALA A 19 -0.54 -1.98 -1.06
C ALA A 19 0.49 -2.79 -1.84
N ALA A 20 0.90 -3.95 -1.31
CA ALA A 20 1.83 -4.84 -1.97
C ALA A 20 1.24 -5.43 -3.26
N ALA A 21 0.00 -5.95 -3.21
CA ALA A 21 -0.69 -6.48 -4.39
C ALA A 21 -0.79 -5.42 -5.50
N PHE A 22 -1.27 -4.22 -5.16
CA PHE A 22 -1.43 -3.12 -6.11
C PHE A 22 -0.11 -2.59 -6.64
N GLY A 23 0.82 -2.22 -5.75
CA GLY A 23 2.04 -1.55 -6.16
C GLY A 23 3.00 -2.48 -6.91
N VAL A 24 3.08 -3.77 -6.58
CA VAL A 24 3.90 -4.73 -7.35
C VAL A 24 3.31 -4.96 -8.74
N ALA A 25 1.98 -5.05 -8.87
CA ALA A 25 1.33 -5.14 -10.18
C ALA A 25 1.61 -3.89 -11.03
N MET A 26 1.45 -2.70 -10.44
CA MET A 26 1.73 -1.42 -11.09
C MET A 26 3.20 -1.29 -11.50
N PHE A 27 4.12 -1.70 -10.63
CA PHE A 27 5.55 -1.76 -10.95
C PHE A 27 5.83 -2.64 -12.16
N GLY A 28 5.17 -3.80 -12.27
CA GLY A 28 5.25 -4.65 -13.46
C GLY A 28 4.79 -3.98 -14.76
N VAL A 29 3.88 -3.00 -14.68
CA VAL A 29 3.41 -2.20 -15.82
C VAL A 29 4.45 -1.16 -16.23
N TYR A 30 4.88 -0.25 -15.35
CA TYR A 30 5.73 0.86 -15.81
C TYR A 30 7.23 0.54 -15.82
N ALA A 31 7.70 -0.43 -15.02
CA ALA A 31 9.13 -0.66 -14.82
C ALA A 31 9.70 -1.79 -15.70
N LEU A 32 8.94 -2.85 -15.96
CA LEU A 32 9.39 -3.99 -16.78
C LEU A 32 9.14 -3.76 -18.26
N GLY A 33 10.12 -4.10 -19.11
CA GLY A 33 9.94 -4.18 -20.56
C GLY A 33 9.06 -5.35 -20.99
N HIS A 34 8.60 -5.38 -22.25
CA HIS A 34 7.69 -6.43 -22.74
C HIS A 34 8.29 -7.84 -22.55
N ASP A 35 9.55 -8.02 -22.93
CA ASP A 35 10.24 -9.31 -22.82
C ASP A 35 10.47 -9.70 -21.36
N GLU A 36 10.81 -8.74 -20.50
CA GLU A 36 11.07 -8.97 -19.08
C GLU A 36 9.83 -9.42 -18.30
N ARG A 37 8.64 -8.97 -18.70
CA ARG A 37 7.36 -9.42 -18.12
C ARG A 37 7.11 -10.91 -18.36
N SER A 38 7.76 -11.50 -19.37
CA SER A 38 7.70 -12.94 -19.66
C SER A 38 8.78 -13.77 -18.96
N LEU A 39 9.82 -13.11 -18.40
CA LEU A 39 10.93 -13.76 -17.70
C LEU A 39 10.55 -14.21 -16.27
N ALA A 40 11.53 -14.82 -15.59
CA ALA A 40 11.41 -15.30 -14.21
C ALA A 40 10.97 -14.19 -13.23
N ILE A 41 11.43 -12.95 -13.42
CA ILE A 41 11.05 -11.82 -12.56
C ILE A 41 9.57 -11.46 -12.70
N GLY A 42 9.05 -11.40 -13.93
CA GLY A 42 7.63 -11.18 -14.18
C GLY A 42 6.77 -12.30 -13.60
N ARG A 43 7.25 -13.55 -13.65
CA ARG A 43 6.60 -14.67 -12.96
C ARG A 43 6.59 -14.50 -11.45
N CYS A 44 7.70 -14.07 -10.84
CA CYS A 44 7.79 -13.82 -9.41
C CYS A 44 6.80 -12.75 -8.97
N TYR A 45 6.75 -11.60 -9.65
CA TYR A 45 5.79 -10.53 -9.37
C TYR A 45 4.34 -11.00 -9.51
N ARG A 46 4.03 -11.77 -10.56
CA ARG A 46 2.69 -12.33 -10.74
C ARG A 46 2.28 -13.26 -9.60
N ILE A 47 3.16 -14.17 -9.19
CA ILE A 47 2.90 -15.08 -8.06
C ILE A 47 2.73 -14.29 -6.77
N CYS A 48 3.60 -13.30 -6.56
CA CYS A 48 3.56 -12.40 -5.40
C CYS A 48 2.20 -11.68 -5.29
N VAL A 49 1.74 -11.03 -6.36
CA VAL A 49 0.45 -10.33 -6.38
C VAL A 49 -0.72 -11.30 -6.19
N GLY A 50 -0.68 -12.48 -6.82
CA GLY A 50 -1.70 -13.51 -6.63
C GLY A 50 -1.76 -14.04 -5.19
N ALA A 51 -0.60 -14.22 -4.56
CA ALA A 51 -0.49 -14.66 -3.16
C ALA A 51 -1.02 -13.61 -2.19
N PHE A 52 -0.64 -12.33 -2.34
CA PHE A 52 -1.23 -11.24 -1.56
C PHE A 52 -2.74 -11.15 -1.80
N SER A 53 -3.22 -11.31 -3.04
CA SER A 53 -4.66 -11.31 -3.30
C SER A 53 -5.40 -12.44 -2.56
N ALA A 54 -4.81 -13.62 -2.45
CA ALA A 54 -5.39 -14.73 -1.69
C ALA A 54 -5.35 -14.47 -0.18
N PHE A 55 -4.24 -13.94 0.33
CA PHE A 55 -4.09 -13.58 1.74
C PHE A 55 -5.05 -12.45 2.14
N GLY A 56 -5.20 -11.43 1.29
CA GLY A 56 -6.12 -10.32 1.44
C GLY A 56 -7.60 -10.73 1.53
N ILE A 57 -8.01 -11.83 0.87
CA ILE A 57 -9.36 -12.40 1.05
C ILE A 57 -9.51 -12.89 2.49
N GLY A 58 -8.54 -13.66 2.99
CA GLY A 58 -8.54 -14.16 4.37
C GLY A 58 -8.56 -13.02 5.40
N LEU A 59 -7.69 -12.02 5.24
CA LEU A 59 -7.68 -10.83 6.10
C LEU A 59 -9.00 -10.05 6.03
N SER A 60 -9.61 -9.95 4.85
CA SER A 60 -10.88 -9.24 4.66
C SER A 60 -12.04 -9.96 5.34
N VAL A 61 -12.06 -11.29 5.32
CA VAL A 61 -13.06 -12.09 6.08
C VAL A 61 -12.89 -11.86 7.58
N VAL A 62 -11.67 -11.97 8.10
CA VAL A 62 -11.40 -11.71 9.53
C VAL A 62 -11.81 -10.28 9.90
N SER A 63 -11.49 -9.28 9.07
CA SER A 63 -11.89 -7.89 9.32
C SER A 63 -13.41 -7.69 9.34
N MET A 64 -14.15 -8.36 8.45
CA MET A 64 -15.62 -8.33 8.47
C MET A 64 -16.17 -8.97 9.75
N THR A 65 -15.59 -10.07 10.23
CA THR A 65 -16.02 -10.70 11.50
C THR A 65 -15.77 -9.81 12.72
N VAL A 66 -14.64 -9.09 12.76
CA VAL A 66 -14.34 -8.11 13.81
C VAL A 66 -15.34 -6.96 13.78
N LEU A 67 -15.63 -6.42 12.59
CA LEU A 67 -16.60 -5.36 12.42
C LEU A 67 -18.02 -5.80 12.83
N ALA A 68 -18.43 -7.00 12.42
CA ALA A 68 -19.73 -7.56 12.78
C ALA A 68 -19.89 -7.72 14.30
N LYS A 69 -18.85 -8.18 15.00
CA LYS A 69 -18.85 -8.26 16.47
C LYS A 69 -19.00 -6.86 17.08
N ALA A 70 -18.20 -5.91 16.63
CA ALA A 70 -18.20 -4.55 17.15
C ALA A 70 -19.55 -3.84 16.95
N MET A 71 -20.19 -4.03 15.80
CA MET A 71 -21.47 -3.38 15.48
C MET A 71 -22.70 -4.07 16.09
N SER A 72 -22.65 -5.39 16.33
CA SER A 72 -23.76 -6.13 16.95
C SER A 72 -23.79 -6.04 18.48
N GLY A 73 -22.70 -5.62 19.12
CA GLY A 73 -22.57 -5.63 20.58
C GLY A 73 -22.38 -7.04 21.18
N ALA A 74 -22.14 -8.04 20.33
CA ALA A 74 -21.90 -9.42 20.75
C ALA A 74 -20.65 -9.53 21.64
N GLN A 75 -20.76 -10.32 22.71
CA GLN A 75 -19.64 -10.51 23.65
C GLN A 75 -18.63 -11.51 23.10
N THR A 76 -19.11 -12.52 22.38
CA THR A 76 -18.28 -13.57 21.76
C THR A 76 -18.53 -13.70 20.26
N TYR A 77 -17.54 -14.23 19.53
CA TYR A 77 -17.71 -14.50 18.09
C TYR A 77 -18.73 -15.61 17.79
N ALA A 78 -19.08 -16.45 18.79
CA ALA A 78 -20.08 -17.51 18.64
C ALA A 78 -21.52 -16.98 18.56
N GLU A 79 -21.76 -15.75 19.05
CA GLU A 79 -23.06 -15.08 18.97
C GLU A 79 -23.34 -14.48 17.58
N LEU A 80 -22.33 -14.45 16.69
CA LEU A 80 -22.48 -13.92 15.34
C LEU A 80 -23.35 -14.85 14.48
N SER A 81 -24.55 -14.39 14.15
CA SER A 81 -25.47 -15.08 13.26
C SER A 81 -25.34 -14.63 11.80
N THR A 82 -25.83 -15.44 10.87
CA THR A 82 -25.88 -15.10 9.44
C THR A 82 -26.65 -13.81 9.17
N HIS A 83 -27.68 -13.52 9.97
CA HIS A 83 -28.48 -12.31 9.86
C HIS A 83 -27.67 -11.02 10.13
N ILE A 84 -26.70 -11.06 11.05
CA ILE A 84 -25.82 -9.90 11.31
C ILE A 84 -24.97 -9.60 10.08
N PHE A 85 -24.41 -10.63 9.45
CA PHE A 85 -23.62 -10.46 8.22
C PHE A 85 -24.48 -9.98 7.06
N GLU A 86 -25.70 -10.51 6.91
CA GLU A 86 -26.66 -10.06 5.90
C GLU A 86 -26.97 -8.56 6.06
N MET A 87 -27.28 -8.13 7.29
CA MET A 87 -27.52 -6.73 7.62
C MET A 87 -26.30 -5.86 7.31
N LEU A 88 -25.09 -6.28 7.69
CA LEU A 88 -23.87 -5.51 7.40
C LEU A 88 -23.63 -5.39 5.89
N ILE A 89 -23.75 -6.50 5.15
CA ILE A 89 -23.44 -6.56 3.72
C ILE A 89 -24.45 -5.76 2.89
N THR A 90 -25.73 -5.88 3.21
CA THR A 90 -26.82 -5.25 2.43
C THR A 90 -27.18 -3.85 2.93
N GLY A 91 -26.99 -3.59 4.22
CA GLY A 91 -27.43 -2.36 4.88
C GLY A 91 -26.34 -1.31 5.07
N THR A 92 -25.08 -1.58 4.70
CA THR A 92 -23.98 -0.62 4.90
C THR A 92 -23.13 -0.43 3.64
N HIS A 93 -22.65 0.81 3.43
CA HIS A 93 -21.67 1.10 2.38
C HIS A 93 -20.37 0.33 2.57
N MET A 94 -19.99 0.06 3.83
CA MET A 94 -18.82 -0.76 4.16
C MET A 94 -18.99 -2.21 3.71
N GLY A 95 -20.19 -2.77 3.85
CA GLY A 95 -20.57 -4.10 3.36
C GLY A 95 -20.44 -4.23 1.84
N LEU A 96 -20.98 -3.25 1.10
CA LEU A 96 -20.83 -3.18 -0.36
C LEU A 96 -19.35 -3.07 -0.77
N ALA A 97 -18.60 -2.18 -0.13
CA ALA A 97 -17.16 -2.01 -0.38
C ALA A 97 -16.39 -3.31 -0.11
N TRP A 98 -16.76 -4.07 0.92
CA TRP A 98 -16.19 -5.39 1.19
C TRP A 98 -16.52 -6.41 0.08
N CYS A 99 -17.76 -6.48 -0.40
CA CYS A 99 -18.12 -7.36 -1.51
C CYS A 99 -17.31 -7.04 -2.78
N ILE A 100 -17.20 -5.76 -3.13
CA ILE A 100 -16.38 -5.29 -4.26
C ILE A 100 -14.91 -5.70 -4.06
N ARG A 101 -14.38 -5.56 -2.84
CA ARG A 101 -13.01 -5.97 -2.49
C ARG A 101 -12.79 -7.46 -2.74
N ILE A 102 -13.67 -8.32 -2.22
CA ILE A 102 -13.56 -9.78 -2.39
C ILE A 102 -13.61 -10.16 -3.87
N LEU A 103 -14.54 -9.59 -4.63
CA LEU A 103 -14.64 -9.83 -6.08
C LEU A 103 -13.39 -9.37 -6.82
N ALA A 104 -12.86 -8.19 -6.48
CA ALA A 104 -11.67 -7.63 -7.10
C ALA A 104 -10.41 -8.44 -6.76
N LEU A 105 -10.28 -8.98 -5.55
CA LEU A 105 -9.19 -9.89 -5.20
C LEU A 105 -9.32 -11.23 -5.91
N ALA A 106 -10.52 -11.81 -5.95
CA ALA A 106 -10.76 -13.09 -6.63
C ALA A 106 -10.47 -12.97 -8.15
N LEU A 107 -10.87 -11.86 -8.76
CA LEU A 107 -10.53 -11.54 -10.14
C LEU A 107 -9.02 -11.40 -10.34
N CYS A 108 -8.31 -10.76 -9.41
CA CYS A 108 -6.86 -10.63 -9.48
C CYS A 108 -6.16 -12.00 -9.45
N ILE A 109 -6.62 -12.92 -8.60
CA ILE A 109 -6.15 -14.31 -8.53
C ILE A 109 -6.42 -15.00 -9.88
N LEU A 110 -7.64 -14.90 -10.42
CA LEU A 110 -7.98 -15.50 -11.71
C LEU A 110 -7.06 -15.01 -12.83
N ILE A 111 -6.82 -13.70 -12.92
CA ILE A 111 -5.92 -13.08 -13.91
C ILE A 111 -4.48 -13.62 -13.78
N ALA A 112 -4.01 -13.92 -12.56
CA ALA A 112 -2.68 -14.49 -12.33
C ALA A 112 -2.52 -15.89 -12.98
N PHE A 113 -3.59 -16.69 -13.01
CA PHE A 113 -3.59 -18.05 -13.56
C PHE A 113 -3.91 -18.12 -15.06
N VAL A 114 -4.81 -17.26 -15.56
CA VAL A 114 -5.25 -17.30 -16.96
C VAL A 114 -4.13 -16.86 -17.92
N LYS A 115 -4.09 -17.49 -19.10
CA LYS A 115 -3.18 -17.08 -20.18
C LYS A 115 -3.61 -15.71 -20.73
N PHE A 116 -2.73 -14.73 -20.58
CA PHE A 116 -2.89 -13.37 -21.07
C PHE A 116 -1.58 -12.90 -21.71
N ASN A 117 -1.67 -11.88 -22.55
CA ASN A 117 -0.50 -11.08 -22.89
C ASN A 117 0.11 -10.51 -21.59
N PRO A 118 1.44 -10.63 -21.36
CA PRO A 118 2.06 -10.21 -20.10
C PRO A 118 1.76 -8.75 -19.72
N THR A 119 1.70 -7.84 -20.70
CA THR A 119 1.35 -6.43 -20.47
C THR A 119 -0.08 -6.28 -19.96
N LEU A 120 -1.05 -6.84 -20.69
CA LEU A 120 -2.46 -6.76 -20.32
C LEU A 120 -2.73 -7.44 -18.98
N ARG A 121 -2.01 -8.51 -18.66
CA ARG A 121 -2.09 -9.17 -17.36
C ARG A 121 -1.74 -8.21 -16.24
N PHE A 122 -0.58 -7.56 -16.29
CA PHE A 122 -0.19 -6.62 -15.23
C PHE A 122 -1.13 -5.43 -15.14
N VAL A 123 -1.60 -4.88 -16.27
CA VAL A 123 -2.60 -3.80 -16.27
C VAL A 123 -3.90 -4.24 -15.59
N ALA A 124 -4.41 -5.42 -15.94
CA ALA A 124 -5.63 -5.96 -15.35
C ALA A 124 -5.45 -6.28 -13.85
N MET A 125 -4.32 -6.83 -13.45
CA MET A 125 -3.99 -7.08 -12.04
C MET A 125 -3.89 -5.77 -11.26
N SER A 126 -3.27 -4.73 -11.81
CA SER A 126 -3.20 -3.38 -11.22
C SER A 126 -4.58 -2.76 -11.05
N GLY A 127 -5.43 -2.85 -12.07
CA GLY A 127 -6.81 -2.36 -11.99
C GLY A 127 -7.61 -3.08 -10.89
N SER A 128 -7.55 -4.41 -10.88
CA SER A 128 -8.28 -5.25 -9.92
C SER A 128 -7.81 -5.03 -8.49
N SER A 129 -6.50 -5.10 -8.24
CA SER A 129 -5.93 -4.86 -6.90
C SER A 129 -6.05 -3.39 -6.48
N GLY A 130 -6.04 -2.44 -7.43
CA GLY A 130 -6.29 -1.02 -7.17
C GLY A 130 -7.72 -0.76 -6.71
N VAL A 131 -8.72 -1.41 -7.32
CA VAL A 131 -10.10 -1.39 -6.84
C VAL A 131 -10.18 -1.95 -5.42
N ALA A 132 -9.56 -3.11 -5.17
CA ALA A 132 -9.53 -3.70 -3.83
C ALA A 132 -8.93 -2.73 -2.79
N LEU A 133 -7.79 -2.10 -3.09
CA LEU A 133 -7.15 -1.11 -2.22
C LEU A 133 -8.03 0.12 -1.98
N ALA A 134 -8.70 0.63 -3.02
CA ALA A 134 -9.60 1.79 -2.91
C ALA A 134 -10.76 1.55 -1.94
N THR A 135 -11.28 0.31 -1.87
CA THR A 135 -12.37 -0.03 -0.95
C THR A 135 -12.01 0.12 0.53
N LEU A 136 -10.72 0.24 0.89
CA LEU A 136 -10.32 0.53 2.28
C LEU A 136 -10.69 1.96 2.71
N ALA A 137 -10.89 2.89 1.77
CA ALA A 137 -11.32 4.26 2.07
C ALA A 137 -12.69 4.30 2.77
N TRP A 138 -13.56 3.31 2.52
CA TRP A 138 -14.86 3.20 3.19
C TRP A 138 -14.77 2.79 4.67
N SER A 139 -13.59 2.37 5.14
CA SER A 139 -13.33 2.11 6.56
C SER A 139 -12.72 3.32 7.29
N GLY A 140 -12.54 4.44 6.58
CA GLY A 140 -11.96 5.69 7.06
C GLY A 140 -12.98 6.80 7.29
N HIS A 141 -12.48 7.98 7.64
CA HIS A 141 -13.29 9.13 8.02
C HIS A 141 -14.14 9.69 6.87
N GLY A 142 -13.69 9.54 5.61
CA GLY A 142 -14.44 10.01 4.44
C GLY A 142 -15.77 9.33 4.21
N ALA A 143 -15.99 8.11 4.72
CA ALA A 143 -17.28 7.44 4.68
C ALA A 143 -18.28 7.93 5.72
N MET A 144 -17.83 8.76 6.68
CA MET A 144 -18.67 9.35 7.73
C MET A 144 -19.19 10.75 7.37
N ASP A 145 -18.68 11.35 6.30
CA ASP A 145 -19.10 12.67 5.81
C ASP A 145 -20.22 12.53 4.76
N ASP A 146 -21.26 13.36 4.86
CA ASP A 146 -22.38 13.39 3.89
C ASP A 146 -22.15 14.37 2.71
N GLY A 147 -22.86 14.12 1.61
CA GLY A 147 -22.95 15.05 0.47
C GLY A 147 -21.64 15.26 -0.30
N MET A 148 -21.45 16.46 -0.86
CA MET A 148 -20.28 16.80 -1.68
C MET A 148 -18.96 16.67 -0.92
N ARG A 149 -18.97 16.99 0.39
CA ARG A 149 -17.80 16.86 1.25
C ARG A 149 -17.34 15.41 1.36
N GLY A 150 -18.26 14.47 1.57
CA GLY A 150 -17.97 13.04 1.61
C GLY A 150 -17.31 12.53 0.34
N TYR A 151 -17.82 12.92 -0.85
CA TYR A 151 -17.21 12.51 -2.12
C TYR A 151 -15.80 13.05 -2.31
N ILE A 152 -15.52 14.30 -1.92
CA ILE A 152 -14.18 14.89 -2.01
C ILE A 152 -13.23 14.18 -1.04
N HIS A 153 -13.67 13.92 0.20
CA HIS A 153 -12.87 13.23 1.21
C HIS A 153 -12.53 11.81 0.75
N LEU A 154 -13.53 11.07 0.25
CA LEU A 154 -13.35 9.72 -0.25
C LEU A 154 -12.40 9.68 -1.47
N ALA A 155 -12.53 10.62 -2.41
CA ALA A 155 -11.63 10.71 -3.55
C ALA A 155 -10.18 11.02 -3.13
N SER A 156 -10.01 11.88 -2.12
CA SER A 156 -8.71 12.19 -1.53
C SER A 156 -8.12 10.95 -0.83
N ASP A 157 -8.90 10.23 -0.04
CA ASP A 157 -8.48 8.97 0.61
C ASP A 157 -8.07 7.90 -0.39
N ILE A 158 -8.87 7.67 -1.44
CA ILE A 158 -8.54 6.70 -2.50
C ILE A 158 -7.24 7.11 -3.22
N SER A 159 -7.09 8.39 -3.56
CA SER A 159 -5.89 8.90 -4.22
C SER A 159 -4.65 8.73 -3.33
N HIS A 160 -4.78 9.01 -2.03
CA HIS A 160 -3.73 8.81 -1.04
C HIS A 160 -3.34 7.33 -0.93
N LEU A 161 -4.33 6.44 -0.84
CA LEU A 161 -4.12 5.00 -0.74
C LEU A 161 -3.44 4.44 -1.98
N TRP A 162 -3.86 4.84 -3.19
CA TRP A 162 -3.19 4.43 -4.43
C TRP A 162 -1.75 4.93 -4.48
N ALA A 163 -1.49 6.20 -4.15
CA ALA A 163 -0.12 6.72 -4.16
C ALA A 163 0.77 6.01 -3.12
N ALA A 164 0.27 5.79 -1.90
CA ALA A 164 0.96 5.05 -0.85
C ALA A 164 1.22 3.60 -1.27
N GLY A 165 0.21 2.93 -1.83
CA GLY A 165 0.29 1.56 -2.32
C GLY A 165 1.31 1.41 -3.45
N ALA A 166 1.32 2.34 -4.40
CA ALA A 166 2.30 2.38 -5.48
C ALA A 166 3.74 2.52 -4.94
N TRP A 167 3.96 3.34 -3.91
CA TRP A 167 5.28 3.46 -3.27
C TRP A 167 5.68 2.15 -2.57
N VAL A 168 4.83 1.63 -1.68
CA VAL A 168 5.11 0.42 -0.89
C VAL A 168 5.37 -0.79 -1.80
N GLY A 169 4.53 -1.00 -2.82
CA GLY A 169 4.75 -2.10 -3.75
C GLY A 169 5.95 -1.88 -4.68
N ALA A 170 6.35 -0.64 -4.99
CA ALA A 170 7.60 -0.38 -5.68
C ALA A 170 8.82 -0.77 -4.83
N LEU A 171 8.82 -0.45 -3.53
CA LEU A 171 9.87 -0.89 -2.60
C LEU A 171 9.96 -2.42 -2.54
N LEU A 172 8.81 -3.09 -2.43
CA LEU A 172 8.75 -4.55 -2.42
C LEU A 172 9.24 -5.15 -3.75
N ALA A 173 8.83 -4.58 -4.89
CA ALA A 173 9.30 -5.02 -6.20
C ALA A 173 10.82 -4.84 -6.34
N PHE A 174 11.36 -3.69 -5.93
CA PHE A 174 12.81 -3.45 -5.90
C PHE A 174 13.55 -4.43 -4.98
N LEU A 175 12.99 -4.76 -3.80
CA LEU A 175 13.57 -5.77 -2.90
C LEU A 175 13.57 -7.17 -3.52
N ILE A 176 12.44 -7.59 -4.12
CA ILE A 176 12.35 -8.88 -4.84
C ILE A 176 13.38 -8.92 -5.96
N LEU A 177 13.49 -7.85 -6.76
CA LEU A 177 14.46 -7.74 -7.84
C LEU A 177 15.89 -7.79 -7.30
N ALA A 178 16.21 -7.07 -6.22
CA ALA A 178 17.54 -7.06 -5.62
C ALA A 178 17.95 -8.42 -5.04
N VAL A 179 17.01 -9.16 -4.44
CA VAL A 179 17.27 -10.46 -3.80
C VAL A 179 17.35 -11.60 -4.82
N THR A 180 16.39 -11.69 -5.74
CA THR A 180 16.31 -12.78 -6.75
C THR A 180 17.53 -12.80 -7.68
N SER A 181 18.22 -11.67 -7.76
CA SER A 181 19.16 -11.39 -8.81
C SER A 181 20.63 -11.34 -8.35
N ALA A 182 20.87 -11.57 -7.04
CA ALA A 182 22.21 -11.68 -6.46
C ALA A 182 23.08 -12.79 -7.10
N ASN A 183 22.47 -13.74 -7.82
CA ASN A 183 23.15 -14.86 -8.49
C ASN A 183 23.43 -14.64 -10.00
N LYS A 184 23.01 -13.51 -10.62
CA LYS A 184 23.24 -13.22 -12.06
C LYS A 184 23.61 -11.74 -12.26
N ALA A 185 24.86 -11.38 -11.98
CA ALA A 185 25.26 -9.99 -11.68
C ALA A 185 25.04 -8.94 -12.80
N SER A 186 25.27 -9.22 -14.09
CA SER A 186 25.29 -8.15 -15.11
C SER A 186 23.90 -7.69 -15.57
N ASN A 187 23.03 -8.60 -15.99
CA ASN A 187 21.70 -8.26 -16.51
C ASN A 187 20.80 -7.62 -15.43
N THR A 188 21.01 -8.03 -14.20
CA THR A 188 20.31 -7.55 -13.00
C THR A 188 20.56 -6.08 -12.72
N VAL A 189 21.84 -5.68 -12.72
CA VAL A 189 22.22 -4.32 -12.36
C VAL A 189 21.75 -3.36 -13.45
N ALA A 190 21.72 -3.79 -14.71
CA ALA A 190 21.12 -3.04 -15.81
C ALA A 190 19.61 -2.82 -15.62
N ILE A 191 18.84 -3.87 -15.28
CA ILE A 191 17.40 -3.75 -14.97
C ILE A 191 17.19 -2.83 -13.76
N LEU A 192 17.97 -2.99 -12.69
CA LEU A 192 17.84 -2.20 -11.47
C LEU A 192 18.16 -0.71 -11.70
N SER A 193 19.21 -0.42 -12.47
CA SER A 193 19.54 0.96 -12.87
C SER A 193 18.43 1.58 -13.74
N ARG A 194 17.97 0.87 -14.79
CA ARG A 194 16.92 1.37 -15.68
C ARG A 194 15.60 1.59 -14.93
N THR A 195 15.20 0.64 -14.10
CA THR A 195 13.94 0.73 -13.32
C THR A 195 14.02 1.80 -12.25
N SER A 196 15.18 1.99 -11.61
CA SER A 196 15.39 3.10 -10.67
C SER A 196 15.28 4.47 -11.35
N ASN A 197 15.84 4.63 -12.56
CA ASN A 197 15.73 5.87 -13.33
C ASN A 197 14.30 6.09 -13.83
N GLY A 198 13.63 5.06 -14.33
CA GLY A 198 12.22 5.12 -14.76
C GLY A 198 11.26 5.44 -13.62
N PHE A 199 11.57 4.98 -12.41
CA PHE A 199 10.78 5.28 -11.21
C PHE A 199 10.87 6.75 -10.80
N ALA A 200 11.87 7.53 -11.23
CA ALA A 200 12.03 8.91 -10.76
C ALA A 200 10.80 9.80 -11.08
N GLN A 201 10.21 9.64 -12.26
CA GLN A 201 9.01 10.39 -12.66
C GLN A 201 7.77 9.93 -11.88
N VAL A 202 7.55 8.61 -11.81
CA VAL A 202 6.43 8.01 -11.06
C VAL A 202 6.53 8.34 -9.57
N GLY A 203 7.72 8.25 -8.98
CA GLY A 203 8.00 8.60 -7.60
C GLY A 203 7.71 10.08 -7.31
N THR A 204 8.05 10.98 -8.23
CA THR A 204 7.73 12.42 -8.07
C THR A 204 6.22 12.64 -8.07
N LEU A 205 5.49 12.00 -8.99
CA LEU A 205 4.03 12.05 -9.02
C LEU A 205 3.41 11.49 -7.74
N ILE A 206 3.90 10.35 -7.25
CA ILE A 206 3.46 9.74 -5.98
C ILE A 206 3.64 10.72 -4.82
N VAL A 207 4.81 11.38 -4.70
CA VAL A 207 5.09 12.34 -3.62
C VAL A 207 4.13 13.53 -3.69
N VAL A 208 3.88 14.07 -4.89
CA VAL A 208 2.94 15.19 -5.09
C VAL A 208 1.52 14.78 -4.69
N VAL A 209 1.05 13.62 -5.15
CA VAL A 209 -0.30 13.12 -4.82
C VAL A 209 -0.43 12.88 -3.32
N LEU A 210 0.57 12.26 -2.67
CA LEU A 210 0.58 12.05 -1.21
C LEU A 210 0.56 13.36 -0.42
N GLY A 211 1.31 14.37 -0.88
CA GLY A 211 1.33 15.68 -0.24
C GLY A 211 -0.03 16.39 -0.32
N ILE A 212 -0.59 16.49 -1.53
CA ILE A 212 -1.87 17.17 -1.75
C ILE A 212 -3.00 16.44 -1.03
N SER A 213 -3.14 15.12 -1.25
CA SER A 213 -4.19 14.32 -0.60
C SER A 213 -4.02 14.26 0.91
N GLY A 214 -2.78 14.22 1.43
CA GLY A 214 -2.52 14.24 2.86
C GLY A 214 -2.95 15.55 3.53
N VAL A 215 -2.70 16.68 2.89
CA VAL A 215 -3.17 18.00 3.35
C VAL A 215 -4.70 18.08 3.31
N LEU A 216 -5.32 17.65 2.20
CA LEU A 216 -6.77 17.61 2.07
C LEU A 216 -7.41 16.74 3.15
N ASN A 217 -6.89 15.53 3.37
CA ASN A 217 -7.38 14.62 4.42
C ASN A 217 -7.24 15.25 5.81
N TYR A 218 -6.12 15.90 6.12
CA TYR A 218 -5.96 16.60 7.39
C TYR A 218 -7.05 17.67 7.59
N VAL A 219 -7.22 18.56 6.60
CA VAL A 219 -8.19 19.66 6.68
C VAL A 219 -9.62 19.14 6.79
N LEU A 220 -9.96 18.06 6.08
CA LEU A 220 -11.28 17.46 6.10
C LEU A 220 -11.58 16.73 7.42
N ILE A 221 -10.56 16.18 8.09
CA ILE A 221 -10.72 15.45 9.36
C ILE A 221 -10.63 16.39 10.58
N ALA A 222 -9.55 17.18 10.68
CA ALA A 222 -9.23 17.99 11.86
C ALA A 222 -9.58 19.48 11.71
N GLY A 223 -9.97 19.91 10.50
CA GLY A 223 -10.17 21.33 10.20
C GLY A 223 -8.86 22.06 9.89
N PRO A 224 -8.94 23.37 9.55
CA PRO A 224 -7.77 24.17 9.18
C PRO A 224 -6.88 24.57 10.37
N SER A 225 -7.34 24.39 11.61
CA SER A 225 -6.58 24.73 12.82
C SER A 225 -5.40 23.78 13.02
N LEU A 226 -4.28 24.31 13.52
CA LEU A 226 -3.10 23.50 13.90
C LEU A 226 -3.10 23.11 15.38
N ASP A 227 -3.98 23.68 16.19
CA ASP A 227 -4.05 23.40 17.64
C ASP A 227 -4.22 21.91 17.96
N PRO A 228 -5.09 21.14 17.27
CA PRO A 228 -5.23 19.71 17.51
C PRO A 228 -3.94 18.92 17.23
N LEU A 229 -3.06 19.44 16.38
CA LEU A 229 -1.83 18.77 15.94
C LEU A 229 -0.83 18.60 17.09
N VAL A 230 -0.80 19.53 18.04
CA VAL A 230 0.09 19.48 19.22
C VAL A 230 -0.62 19.07 20.50
N SER A 231 -1.92 19.36 20.60
CA SER A 231 -2.70 19.14 21.82
C SER A 231 -3.33 17.75 21.95
N THR A 232 -3.45 17.00 20.85
CA THR A 232 -4.11 15.68 20.84
C THR A 232 -3.14 14.54 20.53
N LEU A 233 -3.46 13.34 21.03
CA LEU A 233 -2.72 12.13 20.67
C LEU A 233 -2.78 11.85 19.16
N TYR A 234 -3.93 12.10 18.53
CA TYR A 234 -4.10 12.02 17.07
C TYR A 234 -3.09 12.92 16.34
N GLY A 235 -2.97 14.17 16.77
CA GLY A 235 -2.05 15.15 16.21
C GLY A 235 -0.58 14.76 16.38
N GLN A 236 -0.19 14.34 17.58
CA GLN A 236 1.18 13.92 17.88
C GLN A 236 1.60 12.69 17.05
N LEU A 237 0.71 11.70 16.91
CA LEU A 237 0.96 10.52 16.09
C LEU A 237 1.02 10.88 14.59
N LEU A 238 0.22 11.84 14.14
CA LEU A 238 0.29 12.38 12.79
C LEU A 238 1.62 13.12 12.52
N LEU A 239 2.11 13.92 13.47
CA LEU A 239 3.44 14.54 13.39
C LEU A 239 4.55 13.49 13.31
N GLY A 240 4.45 12.43 14.12
CA GLY A 240 5.35 11.27 14.04
C GLY A 240 5.35 10.64 12.65
N LYS A 241 4.16 10.41 12.08
CA LYS A 241 4.00 9.92 10.69
C LYS A 241 4.69 10.85 9.69
N LEU A 242 4.52 12.17 9.80
CA LEU A 242 5.15 13.13 8.91
C LEU A 242 6.68 13.09 8.99
N MET A 243 7.25 12.95 10.20
CA MET A 243 8.70 12.80 10.37
C MET A 243 9.23 11.52 9.73
N LEU A 244 8.49 10.41 9.84
CA LEU A 244 8.83 9.16 9.16
C LEU A 244 8.81 9.33 7.63
N VAL A 245 7.78 10.00 7.09
CA VAL A 245 7.68 10.31 5.65
C VAL A 245 8.82 11.20 5.17
N LEU A 246 9.22 12.21 5.97
CA LEU A 246 10.40 13.04 5.66
C LEU A 246 11.69 12.21 5.63
N GLY A 247 11.85 11.28 6.57
CA GLY A 247 12.94 10.30 6.56
C GLY A 247 12.94 9.44 5.30
N MET A 248 11.78 8.94 4.88
CA MET A 248 11.63 8.20 3.62
C MET A 248 12.01 9.03 2.41
N LEU A 249 11.59 10.30 2.35
CA LEU A 249 11.92 11.21 1.26
C LEU A 249 13.43 11.49 1.20
N ALA A 250 14.09 11.64 2.34
CA ALA A 250 15.53 11.83 2.42
C ALA A 250 16.29 10.58 1.91
N LEU A 251 15.86 9.39 2.30
CA LEU A 251 16.42 8.13 1.78
C LEU A 251 16.15 7.97 0.28
N ALA A 252 14.94 8.26 -0.19
CA ALA A 252 14.59 8.18 -1.60
C ALA A 252 15.41 9.16 -2.45
N ALA A 253 15.67 10.36 -1.94
CA ALA A 253 16.57 11.33 -2.56
C ALA A 253 18.02 10.82 -2.57
N ALA A 254 18.51 10.22 -1.47
CA ALA A 254 19.84 9.61 -1.43
C ALA A 254 19.96 8.43 -2.41
N ASN A 255 18.91 7.64 -2.55
CA ASN A 255 18.80 6.57 -3.54
C ASN A 255 18.94 7.13 -4.95
N ARG A 256 18.12 8.14 -5.29
CA ARG A 256 18.11 8.77 -6.62
C ARG A 256 19.42 9.47 -6.98
N PHE A 257 19.98 10.26 -6.08
CA PHE A 257 21.09 11.16 -6.41
C PHE A 257 22.47 10.62 -6.06
N ARG A 258 22.57 9.55 -5.27
CA ARG A 258 23.87 8.98 -4.86
C ARG A 258 23.98 7.51 -5.21
N LEU A 259 23.02 6.68 -4.80
CA LEU A 259 23.15 5.23 -4.89
C LEU A 259 22.87 4.71 -6.31
N SER A 260 21.88 5.24 -7.02
CA SER A 260 21.59 4.84 -8.40
C SER A 260 22.72 5.25 -9.38
N PRO A 261 23.27 6.49 -9.34
CA PRO A 261 24.45 6.83 -10.13
C PRO A 261 25.69 6.00 -9.75
N SER A 262 25.89 5.70 -8.46
CA SER A 262 26.99 4.82 -8.01
C SER A 262 26.82 3.39 -8.51
N LEU A 263 25.58 2.89 -8.63
CA LEU A 263 25.28 1.59 -9.19
C LEU A 263 25.60 1.55 -10.68
N GLU A 264 25.26 2.61 -11.41
CA GLU A 264 25.61 2.76 -12.82
C GLU A 264 27.12 2.85 -13.04
N ALA A 265 27.86 3.63 -12.23
CA ALA A 265 29.32 3.66 -12.28
C ALA A 265 29.98 2.31 -11.88
N SER A 266 29.30 1.50 -11.08
CA SER A 266 29.78 0.15 -10.77
C SER A 266 29.68 -0.81 -11.95
N LEU A 267 28.75 -0.57 -12.90
CA LEU A 267 28.61 -1.37 -14.13
C LEU A 267 29.87 -1.32 -15.00
N THR A 268 30.58 -0.19 -15.01
CA THR A 268 31.80 0.01 -15.80
C THR A 268 33.08 -0.41 -15.06
N SER A 269 33.07 -0.40 -13.73
CA SER A 269 34.26 -0.63 -12.89
C SER A 269 34.37 -2.03 -12.26
N GLY A 270 33.35 -2.88 -12.41
CA GLY A 270 33.37 -4.28 -11.96
C GLY A 270 33.07 -4.53 -10.48
N ASN A 271 32.93 -3.48 -9.65
CA ASN A 271 32.68 -3.59 -8.21
C ASN A 271 31.17 -3.64 -7.86
N HIS A 272 30.43 -4.54 -8.52
CA HIS A 272 28.96 -4.58 -8.48
C HIS A 272 28.39 -4.95 -7.10
N ALA A 273 29.07 -5.84 -6.35
CA ALA A 273 28.55 -6.39 -5.11
C ALA A 273 28.35 -5.34 -4.01
N GLN A 274 29.29 -4.39 -3.89
CA GLN A 274 29.22 -3.34 -2.87
C GLN A 274 28.12 -2.31 -3.16
N ALA A 275 27.94 -1.92 -4.43
CA ALA A 275 26.90 -0.98 -4.85
C ALA A 275 25.49 -1.57 -4.64
N VAL A 276 25.30 -2.85 -5.02
CA VAL A 276 24.03 -3.58 -4.79
C VAL A 276 23.75 -3.74 -3.29
N ALA A 277 24.78 -4.01 -2.46
CA ALA A 277 24.61 -4.14 -1.01
C ALA A 277 24.12 -2.83 -0.36
N LYS A 278 24.70 -1.68 -0.75
CA LYS A 278 24.27 -0.37 -0.24
C LYS A 278 22.85 -0.02 -0.66
N LEU A 279 22.51 -0.27 -1.92
CA LEU A 279 21.15 -0.05 -2.42
C LEU A 279 20.15 -0.93 -1.66
N ARG A 280 20.48 -2.21 -1.43
CA ARG A 280 19.64 -3.13 -0.66
C ARG A 280 19.43 -2.66 0.78
N GLN A 281 20.48 -2.20 1.45
CA GLN A 281 20.37 -1.64 2.81
C GLN A 281 19.44 -0.43 2.84
N SER A 282 19.60 0.49 1.88
CA SER A 282 18.72 1.66 1.76
C SER A 282 17.26 1.26 1.51
N LEU A 283 17.00 0.32 0.60
CA LEU A 283 15.65 -0.20 0.34
C LEU A 283 15.03 -0.87 1.56
N PHE A 284 15.80 -1.62 2.36
CA PHE A 284 15.32 -2.19 3.62
C PHE A 284 14.97 -1.12 4.66
N MET A 285 15.77 -0.07 4.77
CA MET A 285 15.47 1.06 5.65
C MET A 285 14.21 1.79 5.20
N GLU A 286 14.06 2.07 3.91
CA GLU A 286 12.85 2.67 3.35
C GLU A 286 11.61 1.80 3.57
N ALA A 287 11.72 0.48 3.35
CA ALA A 287 10.63 -0.45 3.61
C ALA A 287 10.24 -0.49 5.09
N THR A 288 11.23 -0.42 5.99
CA THR A 288 10.98 -0.36 7.44
C THR A 288 10.24 0.92 7.81
N LEU A 289 10.67 2.08 7.30
CA LEU A 289 9.96 3.34 7.52
C LEU A 289 8.55 3.30 6.93
N ALA A 290 8.35 2.70 5.76
CA ALA A 290 7.02 2.54 5.16
C ALA A 290 6.08 1.70 6.04
N VAL A 291 6.59 0.59 6.60
CA VAL A 291 5.84 -0.23 7.57
C VAL A 291 5.48 0.59 8.82
N LEU A 292 6.42 1.38 9.36
CA LEU A 292 6.15 2.25 10.51
C LEU A 292 5.10 3.31 10.19
N VAL A 293 5.15 3.94 9.01
CA VAL A 293 4.13 4.89 8.54
C VAL A 293 2.76 4.23 8.47
N LEU A 294 2.66 3.01 7.91
CA LEU A 294 1.40 2.27 7.85
C LEU A 294 0.91 1.83 9.23
N ALA A 295 1.82 1.50 10.15
CA ALA A 295 1.47 1.19 11.54
C ALA A 295 0.90 2.42 12.25
N SER A 296 1.49 3.61 12.04
CA SER A 296 0.94 4.87 12.52
C SER A 296 -0.45 5.14 11.93
N VAL A 297 -0.68 4.86 10.64
CA VAL A 297 -2.00 5.01 10.01
C VAL A 297 -3.03 4.04 10.59
N ALA A 298 -2.66 2.77 10.77
CA ALA A 298 -3.55 1.77 11.36
C ALA A 298 -4.00 2.16 12.78
N TRP A 299 -3.09 2.76 13.56
CA TRP A 299 -3.39 3.28 14.89
C TRP A 299 -4.21 4.58 14.83
N LEU A 300 -3.84 5.54 13.98
CA LEU A 300 -4.64 6.77 13.79
C LEU A 300 -6.10 6.46 13.44
N GLY A 301 -6.35 5.41 12.67
CA GLY A 301 -7.70 5.03 12.27
C GLY A 301 -8.64 4.64 13.41
N ILE A 302 -8.14 4.34 14.62
CA ILE A 302 -8.99 4.03 15.80
C ILE A 302 -9.11 5.21 16.77
N LEU A 303 -8.41 6.33 16.51
CA LEU A 303 -8.40 7.50 17.40
C LEU A 303 -9.42 8.55 16.94
N SER A 304 -10.04 9.23 17.90
CA SER A 304 -10.85 10.42 17.65
C SER A 304 -9.95 11.65 17.37
N PRO A 305 -10.17 12.41 16.28
CA PRO A 305 -9.38 13.61 15.97
C PRO A 305 -9.49 14.74 16.99
N LYS A 306 -10.58 14.79 17.78
CA LYS A 306 -10.85 15.91 18.70
C LYS A 306 -10.18 15.78 20.07
N GLY A 307 -9.66 14.59 20.40
CA GLY A 307 -9.15 14.29 21.73
C GLY A 307 -10.29 14.34 22.75
N ILE A 308 -10.63 13.18 23.32
CA ILE A 308 -11.89 12.87 24.03
C ILE A 308 -13.02 12.51 23.05
#